data_AF-X1P3R3-F1
#
_entry.id   AF-X1P3R3-F1
#
_cell.length_a   1.000
_cell.length_b   1.000
_cell.length_c   1.000
_cell.angle_alpha   90.00
_cell.angle_beta   90.00
_cell.angle_gamma   90.00
#
_symmetry.space_group_name_H-M   'P 1'
#
loop_
_entity.id
_entity.type
_entity.pdbx_description
1 polymer ?
#
loop_
_entity_poly.entity_id
_entity_poly.type
_entity_poly.pdbx_seq_one_letter_code
_entity_poly.pdbx_strand_id
1 'polypeptide(L)'
;GALDYKLQDGDIQRWDFHDWSFHQFIPAIVGDFPEPFRNGYGGVIYPTIIVYQDGWEEDARRVADKLNRLGIENVSIRGINELQEDEKESYNLILLGTADFPPIAELNQVWRRLGFYAHFQDSMLKVFDPRGEPAAEYGAGAGVIQATQSPWNPKGIGVCENTVWIVSGSDTAGVKAAVNTLVNRDTDFKYAYAVVIAAGEVIRVPQ
;
A
#
# COMPACT_ATOMS: atom_id res chain seq x y z
N GLY A 1 -15.69 15.61 -6.27
CA GLY A 1 -16.06 15.45 -7.69
C GLY A 1 -14.98 16.01 -8.60
N ALA A 2 -15.09 15.78 -9.91
CA ALA A 2 -14.04 16.11 -10.90
C ALA A 2 -13.64 17.61 -11.00
N LEU A 3 -14.38 18.50 -10.33
CA LEU A 3 -14.08 19.94 -10.25
C LEU A 3 -13.49 20.37 -8.90
N ASP A 4 -13.36 19.46 -7.94
CA ASP A 4 -13.02 19.79 -6.54
C ASP A 4 -11.51 20.02 -6.34
N TYR A 5 -10.69 19.62 -7.31
CA TYR A 5 -9.25 19.80 -7.28
C TYR A 5 -8.76 20.51 -8.53
N LYS A 6 -7.99 21.60 -8.34
CA LYS A 6 -7.30 22.29 -9.42
C LYS A 6 -5.86 21.81 -9.43
N LEU A 7 -5.44 21.23 -10.55
CA LEU A 7 -4.06 20.79 -10.74
C LEU A 7 -3.08 21.93 -10.46
N GLN A 8 -2.06 21.62 -9.68
CA GLN A 8 -0.93 22.47 -9.35
C GLN A 8 0.28 22.08 -10.21
N ASP A 9 1.31 22.94 -10.19
CA ASP A 9 2.59 22.60 -10.81
C ASP A 9 3.19 21.37 -10.11
N GLY A 10 3.72 20.44 -10.90
CA GLY A 10 4.28 19.17 -10.42
C GLY A 10 3.27 18.01 -10.30
N ASP A 11 1.97 18.26 -10.41
CA ASP A 11 0.98 17.18 -10.37
C ASP A 11 1.10 16.23 -11.57
N ILE A 12 0.88 14.94 -11.31
CA ILE A 12 0.87 13.89 -12.33
C ILE A 12 -0.57 13.48 -12.60
N GLN A 13 -1.03 13.70 -13.83
CA GLN A 13 -2.33 13.19 -14.28
C GLN A 13 -2.16 11.79 -14.88
N ARG A 14 -2.87 10.81 -14.31
CA ARG A 14 -2.98 9.46 -14.84
C ARG A 14 -4.35 9.24 -15.46
N TRP A 15 -4.36 8.77 -16.70
CA TRP A 15 -5.58 8.33 -17.38
C TRP A 15 -5.68 6.82 -17.28
N ASP A 16 -6.79 6.37 -16.74
CA ASP A 16 -7.00 4.98 -16.42
C ASP A 16 -8.12 4.38 -17.29
N PHE A 17 -7.72 3.42 -18.13
CA PHE A 17 -8.58 2.75 -19.10
C PHE A 17 -8.86 1.28 -18.73
N HIS A 18 -8.62 0.86 -17.49
CA HIS A 18 -8.89 -0.52 -17.08
C HIS A 18 -10.41 -0.83 -17.04
N ASP A 19 -10.74 -2.11 -16.90
CA ASP A 19 -12.11 -2.57 -16.70
C ASP A 19 -12.57 -2.27 -15.27
N TRP A 20 -13.48 -1.31 -15.12
CA TRP A 20 -14.02 -0.87 -13.83
C TRP A 20 -15.20 -1.72 -13.32
N SER A 21 -15.49 -2.86 -13.94
CA SER A 21 -16.64 -3.69 -13.56
C SER A 21 -16.50 -4.34 -12.19
N PHE A 22 -15.28 -4.68 -11.78
CA PHE A 22 -15.03 -5.27 -10.46
C PHE A 22 -14.90 -4.21 -9.36
N HIS A 23 -13.93 -3.31 -9.51
CA HIS A 23 -13.69 -2.21 -8.58
C HIS A 23 -14.01 -0.88 -9.23
N GLN A 24 -15.18 -0.33 -8.90
CA GLN A 24 -15.59 1.01 -9.34
C GLN A 24 -14.88 2.14 -8.56
N PHE A 25 -14.09 1.77 -7.54
CA PHE A 25 -13.42 2.71 -6.65
C PHE A 25 -12.07 2.14 -6.23
N ILE A 26 -10.99 2.81 -6.65
CA ILE A 26 -9.61 2.47 -6.29
C ILE A 26 -8.93 3.76 -5.81
N PRO A 27 -8.83 3.98 -4.49
CA PRO A 27 -8.52 5.30 -3.94
C PRO A 27 -7.03 5.64 -3.92
N ALA A 28 -6.14 4.65 -4.04
CA ALA A 28 -4.70 4.82 -4.17
C ALA A 28 -4.10 3.61 -4.90
N ILE A 29 -2.91 3.77 -5.48
CA ILE A 29 -2.19 2.68 -6.15
C ILE A 29 -0.69 2.72 -5.82
N VAL A 30 -0.02 1.58 -5.92
CA VAL A 30 1.43 1.51 -5.65
C VAL A 30 2.29 2.16 -6.73
N GLY A 31 1.75 2.25 -7.95
CA GLY A 31 2.44 2.87 -9.08
C GLY A 31 2.67 4.37 -8.94
N ASP A 32 2.04 5.02 -7.96
CA ASP A 32 2.24 6.42 -7.62
C ASP A 32 3.37 6.61 -6.59
N PHE A 33 4.07 5.55 -6.17
CA PHE A 33 5.25 5.70 -5.29
C PHE A 33 6.30 6.63 -5.91
N PRO A 34 6.88 7.59 -5.15
CA PRO A 34 6.65 7.91 -3.74
C PRO A 34 5.69 9.11 -3.50
N GLU A 35 4.93 9.52 -4.50
CA GLU A 35 4.21 10.80 -4.56
C GLU A 35 3.25 11.08 -3.38
N PRO A 36 2.44 10.11 -2.89
CA PRO A 36 1.56 10.35 -1.74
C PRO A 36 2.28 10.82 -0.47
N PHE A 37 3.54 10.42 -0.30
CA PHE A 37 4.36 10.78 0.85
C PHE A 37 5.18 12.05 0.62
N ARG A 38 5.47 12.36 -0.64
CA ARG A 38 6.35 13.48 -1.02
C ARG A 38 5.58 14.78 -1.22
N ASN A 39 4.49 14.72 -1.97
CA ASN A 39 3.73 15.91 -2.38
C ASN A 39 2.35 15.96 -1.70
N GLY A 40 1.87 14.84 -1.17
CA GLY A 40 0.61 14.76 -0.45
C GLY A 40 -0.60 15.14 -1.31
N TYR A 41 -1.56 15.84 -0.73
CA TYR A 41 -2.79 16.28 -1.41
C TYR A 41 -3.18 17.69 -0.98
N GLY A 42 -3.64 18.52 -1.92
CA GLY A 42 -4.11 19.88 -1.58
C GLY A 42 -3.04 20.81 -1.01
N GLY A 43 -1.75 20.54 -1.27
CA GLY A 43 -0.63 21.29 -0.67
C GLY A 43 -0.32 20.90 0.78
N VAL A 44 -0.94 19.83 1.29
CA VAL A 44 -0.69 19.29 2.62
C VAL A 44 0.03 17.95 2.49
N ILE A 45 1.19 17.85 3.12
CA ILE A 45 1.97 16.62 3.23
C ILE A 45 1.78 16.07 4.64
N TYR A 46 1.07 14.95 4.75
CA TYR A 46 0.85 14.28 6.03
C TYR A 46 2.09 13.47 6.42
N PRO A 47 2.48 13.46 7.72
CA PRO A 47 3.63 12.68 8.16
C PRO A 47 3.44 11.19 7.85
N THR A 48 4.54 10.45 7.73
CA THR A 48 4.51 9.03 7.38
C THR A 48 5.04 8.18 8.53
N ILE A 49 4.27 7.18 8.94
CA ILE A 49 4.68 6.20 9.94
C ILE A 49 4.79 4.82 9.29
N ILE A 50 5.96 4.21 9.42
CA ILE A 50 6.11 2.78 9.15
C ILE A 50 5.72 2.05 10.44
N VAL A 51 4.55 1.41 10.42
CA VAL A 51 4.01 0.64 11.53
C VAL A 51 4.38 -0.83 11.29
N TYR A 52 5.17 -1.39 12.20
CA TYR A 52 5.70 -2.74 12.02
C TYR A 52 5.15 -3.72 13.07
N GLN A 53 4.98 -4.96 12.64
CA GLN A 53 4.75 -6.10 13.52
C GLN A 53 6.05 -6.44 14.27
N ASP A 54 5.93 -6.91 15.51
CA ASP A 54 7.08 -7.33 16.32
C ASP A 54 8.04 -8.24 15.54
N GLY A 55 9.35 -7.95 15.62
CA GLY A 55 10.40 -8.66 14.88
C GLY A 55 10.79 -8.05 13.53
N TRP A 56 10.12 -6.98 13.09
CA TRP A 56 10.38 -6.34 11.79
C TRP A 56 10.99 -4.93 11.86
N GLU A 57 11.49 -4.52 13.02
CA GLU A 57 12.02 -3.18 13.24
C GLU A 57 13.16 -2.81 12.27
N GLU A 58 14.09 -3.74 12.01
CA GLU A 58 15.21 -3.50 11.09
C GLU A 58 14.72 -3.25 9.65
N ASP A 59 13.73 -4.03 9.19
CA ASP A 59 13.12 -3.85 7.89
C ASP A 59 12.31 -2.55 7.81
N ALA A 60 11.64 -2.15 8.90
CA ALA A 60 10.98 -0.85 8.99
C ALA A 60 11.98 0.32 8.88
N ARG A 61 13.15 0.21 9.52
CA ARG A 61 14.25 1.19 9.37
C ARG A 61 14.74 1.27 7.93
N ARG A 62 14.88 0.13 7.24
CA ARG A 62 15.28 0.10 5.81
C ARG A 62 14.27 0.82 4.91
N VAL A 63 12.97 0.65 5.17
CA VAL A 63 11.91 1.38 4.45
C VAL A 63 12.00 2.87 4.76
N ALA A 64 12.13 3.26 6.03
CA ALA A 64 12.29 4.67 6.42
C ALA A 64 13.51 5.33 5.73
N ASP A 65 14.66 4.64 5.70
CA ASP A 65 15.87 5.11 5.03
C ASP A 65 15.66 5.29 3.52
N LYS A 66 14.90 4.40 2.87
CA LYS A 66 14.53 4.56 1.46
C LYS A 66 13.70 5.82 1.27
N LEU A 67 12.69 6.05 2.09
CA LEU A 67 11.84 7.25 1.99
C LEU A 67 12.66 8.54 2.20
N ASN A 68 13.52 8.57 3.21
CA ASN A 68 14.41 9.70 3.48
C ASN A 68 15.37 9.96 2.29
N ARG A 69 15.93 8.92 1.67
CA ARG A 69 16.76 9.06 0.46
C ARG A 69 15.99 9.58 -0.76
N LEU A 70 14.68 9.38 -0.80
CA LEU A 70 13.79 9.95 -1.83
C LEU A 70 13.37 11.40 -1.51
N GLY A 71 13.85 11.97 -0.41
CA GLY A 71 13.55 13.33 0.01
C GLY A 71 12.20 13.49 0.69
N ILE A 72 11.61 12.40 1.19
CA ILE A 72 10.41 12.47 2.02
C ILE A 72 10.82 12.90 3.43
N GLU A 73 10.17 13.94 3.94
CA GLU A 73 10.37 14.45 5.29
C GLU A 73 9.34 13.85 6.27
N ASN A 74 9.56 14.01 7.58
CA ASN A 74 8.63 13.56 8.64
C ASN A 74 8.29 12.06 8.58
N VAL A 75 9.29 11.23 8.30
CA VAL A 75 9.21 9.77 8.36
C VAL A 75 9.58 9.29 9.76
N SER A 76 8.74 8.44 10.35
CA SER A 76 9.03 7.77 11.61
C SER A 76 8.63 6.29 11.58
N ILE A 77 9.11 5.52 12.56
CA ILE A 77 8.76 4.10 12.72
C ILE A 77 8.08 3.91 14.08
N ARG A 78 7.13 2.97 14.16
CA ARG A 78 6.42 2.60 15.39
C ARG A 78 6.16 1.10 15.42
N GLY A 79 6.37 0.47 16.58
CA GLY A 79 5.72 -0.80 16.86
C GLY A 79 4.21 -0.59 17.01
N ILE A 80 3.40 -1.63 16.75
CA ILE A 80 1.93 -1.50 16.81
C ILE A 80 1.40 -0.97 18.15
N ASN A 81 2.06 -1.29 19.26
CA ASN A 81 1.65 -0.84 20.60
C ASN A 81 2.03 0.62 20.90
N GLU A 82 2.84 1.24 20.03
CA GLU A 82 3.29 2.63 20.17
C GLU A 82 2.47 3.59 19.31
N LEU A 83 1.78 3.07 18.29
CA LEU A 83 0.94 3.84 17.38
C LEU A 83 -0.26 4.40 18.15
N GLN A 84 -0.39 5.73 18.16
CA GLN A 84 -1.54 6.40 18.75
C GLN A 84 -2.72 6.40 17.78
N GLU A 85 -3.94 6.51 18.31
CA GLU A 85 -5.15 6.50 17.48
C GLU A 85 -5.21 7.73 16.55
N ASP A 86 -4.83 8.91 17.03
CA ASP A 86 -4.79 10.13 16.22
C ASP A 86 -3.75 10.04 15.09
N GLU A 87 -2.59 9.42 15.34
CA GLU A 87 -1.61 9.08 14.31
C GLU A 87 -2.21 8.12 13.26
N LYS A 88 -2.90 7.06 13.71
CA LYS A 88 -3.55 6.07 12.82
C LYS A 88 -4.63 6.70 11.92
N GLU A 89 -5.41 7.62 12.49
CA GLU A 89 -6.51 8.30 11.79
C GLU A 89 -6.02 9.34 10.78
N SER A 90 -4.91 10.04 11.07
CA SER A 90 -4.52 11.25 10.33
C SER A 90 -3.22 11.15 9.52
N TYR A 91 -2.36 10.16 9.75
CA TYR A 91 -1.05 10.09 9.09
C TYR A 91 -1.07 9.11 7.91
N ASN A 92 -0.08 9.24 7.02
CA ASN A 92 0.23 8.19 6.06
C ASN A 92 0.82 6.99 6.79
N LEU A 93 0.34 5.78 6.49
CA LEU A 93 0.84 4.55 7.13
C LEU A 93 1.47 3.62 6.10
N ILE A 94 2.59 3.01 6.45
CA ILE A 94 3.13 1.83 5.78
C ILE A 94 3.11 0.69 6.80
N LEU A 95 2.19 -0.25 6.62
CA LEU A 95 2.03 -1.43 7.46
C LEU A 95 3.00 -2.51 6.99
N LEU A 96 3.84 -3.00 7.90
CA LEU A 96 4.89 -3.96 7.60
C LEU A 96 4.78 -5.18 8.53
N GLY A 97 4.44 -6.33 7.97
CA GLY A 97 4.25 -7.57 8.73
C GLY A 97 3.57 -8.64 7.90
N THR A 98 3.35 -9.82 8.50
CA THR A 98 2.64 -10.93 7.86
C THR A 98 1.13 -10.69 7.78
N ALA A 99 0.41 -11.57 7.08
CA ALA A 99 -1.03 -11.49 6.89
C ALA A 99 -1.85 -11.48 8.20
N ASP A 100 -1.29 -11.99 9.30
CA ASP A 100 -1.88 -12.02 10.64
C ASP A 100 -1.61 -10.75 11.46
N PHE A 101 -0.79 -9.82 10.96
CA PHE A 101 -0.56 -8.55 11.63
C PHE A 101 -1.90 -7.79 11.74
N PRO A 102 -2.40 -7.45 12.95
CA PRO A 102 -3.80 -7.02 13.14
C PRO A 102 -4.30 -5.93 12.17
N PRO A 103 -3.58 -4.82 11.92
CA PRO A 103 -4.07 -3.82 10.96
C PRO A 103 -4.09 -4.35 9.51
N ILE A 104 -3.18 -5.26 9.12
CA ILE A 104 -3.21 -5.89 7.80
C ILE A 104 -4.38 -6.87 7.69
N ALA A 105 -4.61 -7.66 8.74
CA ALA A 105 -5.73 -8.59 8.81
C ALA A 105 -7.09 -7.86 8.74
N GLU A 106 -7.21 -6.69 9.39
CA GLU A 106 -8.38 -5.82 9.32
C GLU A 106 -8.66 -5.37 7.87
N LEU A 107 -7.64 -4.83 7.19
CA LEU A 107 -7.77 -4.41 5.78
C LEU A 107 -8.07 -5.60 4.86
N ASN A 108 -7.49 -6.76 5.15
CA ASN A 108 -7.72 -7.99 4.40
C ASN A 108 -9.18 -8.46 4.48
N GLN A 109 -9.91 -8.21 5.58
CA GLN A 109 -11.33 -8.57 5.69
C GLN A 109 -12.23 -7.71 4.81
N VAL A 110 -11.85 -6.47 4.56
CA VAL A 110 -12.62 -5.49 3.78
C VAL A 110 -12.02 -5.20 2.41
N TRP A 111 -11.12 -6.08 1.93
CA TRP A 111 -10.32 -5.92 0.72
C TRP A 111 -11.13 -5.43 -0.50
N ARG A 112 -12.34 -5.95 -0.69
CA ARG A 112 -13.23 -5.55 -1.81
C ARG A 112 -13.63 -4.09 -1.76
N ARG A 113 -13.87 -3.54 -0.56
CA ARG A 113 -14.25 -2.13 -0.36
C ARG A 113 -13.07 -1.18 -0.53
N LEU A 114 -11.84 -1.70 -0.44
CA LEU A 114 -10.60 -0.95 -0.54
C LEU A 114 -10.01 -0.95 -1.97
N GLY A 115 -10.68 -1.62 -2.92
CA GLY A 115 -10.20 -1.70 -4.31
C GLY A 115 -9.02 -2.66 -4.50
N PHE A 116 -8.82 -3.61 -3.58
CA PHE A 116 -7.70 -4.55 -3.65
C PHE A 116 -7.97 -5.67 -4.66
N TYR A 117 -6.97 -5.96 -5.49
CA TYR A 117 -6.99 -7.12 -6.41
C TYR A 117 -6.25 -8.34 -5.85
N ALA A 118 -5.70 -8.23 -4.63
CA ALA A 118 -5.06 -9.33 -3.95
C ALA A 118 -5.39 -9.35 -2.46
N HIS A 119 -5.68 -10.52 -1.91
CA HIS A 119 -5.93 -10.70 -0.48
C HIS A 119 -5.48 -12.08 -0.01
N PHE A 120 -5.21 -12.21 1.28
CA PHE A 120 -4.89 -13.46 1.93
C PHE A 120 -6.15 -14.26 2.25
N GLN A 121 -6.13 -15.56 1.96
CA GLN A 121 -7.16 -16.54 2.33
C GLN A 121 -6.50 -17.92 2.43
N ASP A 122 -6.79 -18.66 3.50
CA ASP A 122 -6.30 -20.04 3.68
C ASP A 122 -4.77 -20.19 3.54
N SER A 123 -4.00 -19.22 4.05
CA SER A 123 -2.53 -19.13 3.91
C SER A 123 -2.01 -18.91 2.48
N MET A 124 -2.90 -18.61 1.54
CA MET A 124 -2.59 -18.27 0.15
C MET A 124 -2.86 -16.79 -0.11
N LEU A 125 -2.09 -16.19 -1.00
CA LEU A 125 -2.38 -14.88 -1.58
C LEU A 125 -3.17 -15.09 -2.87
N LYS A 126 -4.45 -14.76 -2.85
CA LYS A 126 -5.34 -14.82 -4.00
C LYS A 126 -5.26 -13.54 -4.80
N VAL A 127 -5.25 -13.65 -6.12
CA VAL A 127 -5.16 -12.54 -7.06
C VAL A 127 -6.31 -12.61 -8.05
N PHE A 128 -6.89 -11.46 -8.34
CA PHE A 128 -8.02 -11.30 -9.24
C PHE A 128 -7.64 -10.46 -10.47
N ASP A 129 -8.27 -10.76 -11.59
CA ASP A 129 -8.18 -9.95 -12.81
C ASP A 129 -9.07 -8.67 -12.70
N PRO A 130 -9.05 -7.76 -13.69
CA PRO A 130 -9.87 -6.55 -13.68
C PRO A 130 -11.38 -6.79 -13.59
N ARG A 131 -11.86 -8.00 -13.94
CA ARG A 131 -13.27 -8.41 -13.89
C ARG A 131 -13.64 -9.08 -12.57
N GLY A 132 -12.67 -9.33 -11.70
CA GLY A 132 -12.87 -9.96 -10.40
C GLY A 132 -12.84 -11.48 -10.45
N GLU A 133 -12.36 -12.06 -11.54
CA GLU A 133 -12.19 -13.50 -11.65
C GLU A 133 -10.84 -13.91 -11.05
N PRO A 134 -10.75 -15.08 -10.39
CA PRO A 134 -9.47 -15.59 -9.89
C PRO A 134 -8.46 -15.76 -11.03
N ALA A 135 -7.34 -15.04 -10.94
CA ALA A 135 -6.28 -15.04 -11.94
C ALA A 135 -5.09 -15.91 -11.50
N ALA A 136 -4.74 -15.88 -10.21
CA ALA A 136 -3.64 -16.64 -9.65
C ALA A 136 -3.79 -16.83 -8.13
N GLU A 137 -3.12 -17.83 -7.59
CA GLU A 137 -2.96 -18.03 -6.15
C GLU A 137 -1.49 -18.36 -5.84
N TYR A 138 -0.94 -17.73 -4.81
CA TYR A 138 0.45 -17.92 -4.41
C TYR A 138 0.54 -18.38 -2.95
N GLY A 139 1.35 -19.40 -2.70
CA GLY A 139 1.52 -19.97 -1.35
C GLY A 139 2.69 -19.35 -0.59
N ALA A 140 3.47 -20.20 0.09
CA ALA A 140 4.63 -19.80 0.87
C ALA A 140 5.64 -18.95 0.06
N GLY A 141 6.24 -17.96 0.70
CA GLY A 141 7.20 -17.02 0.12
C GLY A 141 6.58 -15.92 -0.75
N ALA A 142 5.26 -15.83 -0.87
CA ALA A 142 4.59 -14.81 -1.66
C ALA A 142 4.52 -13.48 -0.90
N GLY A 143 5.00 -12.40 -1.50
CA GLY A 143 4.89 -11.04 -0.98
C GLY A 143 3.80 -10.24 -1.70
N VAL A 144 3.32 -9.16 -1.07
CA VAL A 144 2.39 -8.20 -1.67
C VAL A 144 2.75 -6.78 -1.25
N ILE A 145 2.65 -5.85 -2.20
CA ILE A 145 2.62 -4.42 -1.94
C ILE A 145 1.33 -3.88 -2.54
N GLN A 146 0.48 -3.26 -1.72
CA GLN A 146 -0.77 -2.64 -2.16
C GLN A 146 -1.06 -1.38 -1.36
N ALA A 147 -1.88 -0.49 -1.92
CA ALA A 147 -2.18 0.81 -1.32
C ALA A 147 -3.68 1.12 -1.38
N THR A 148 -4.17 1.86 -0.39
CA THR A 148 -5.51 2.46 -0.34
C THR A 148 -5.43 3.82 0.34
N GLN A 149 -6.48 4.63 0.25
CA GLN A 149 -6.68 5.71 1.24
C GLN A 149 -7.05 5.12 2.60
N SER A 150 -6.68 5.82 3.66
CA SER A 150 -6.87 5.33 5.03
C SER A 150 -8.36 5.12 5.33
N PRO A 151 -8.79 3.88 5.66
CA PRO A 151 -10.16 3.63 6.13
C PRO A 151 -10.38 4.15 7.56
N TRP A 152 -9.31 4.49 8.27
CA TRP A 152 -9.36 5.05 9.62
C TRP A 152 -9.46 6.58 9.63
N ASN A 153 -9.41 7.25 8.48
CA ASN A 153 -9.65 8.69 8.46
C ASN A 153 -11.11 8.98 8.88
N PRO A 154 -11.35 9.81 9.92
CA PRO A 154 -12.69 10.08 10.42
C PRO A 154 -13.59 10.81 9.41
N LYS A 155 -13.01 11.43 8.38
CA LYS A 155 -13.75 12.05 7.27
C LYS A 155 -14.15 11.03 6.18
N GLY A 156 -13.70 9.78 6.32
CA GLY A 156 -14.00 8.67 5.41
C GLY A 156 -12.98 8.50 4.29
N ILE A 157 -13.16 7.42 3.52
CA ILE A 157 -12.34 7.10 2.34
C ILE A 157 -12.78 7.99 1.17
N GLY A 158 -11.84 8.49 0.38
CA GLY A 158 -12.09 9.35 -0.79
C GLY A 158 -11.83 10.83 -0.54
N VAL A 159 -11.39 11.21 0.67
CA VAL A 159 -11.00 12.59 1.00
C VAL A 159 -9.57 12.95 0.58
N CYS A 160 -8.79 11.96 0.13
CA CYS A 160 -7.43 12.10 -0.40
C CYS A 160 -6.37 12.60 0.60
N GLU A 161 -6.69 12.71 1.89
CA GLU A 161 -5.79 13.26 2.91
C GLU A 161 -4.62 12.30 3.21
N ASN A 162 -4.90 11.06 3.57
CA ASN A 162 -3.86 10.09 3.94
C ASN A 162 -4.07 8.71 3.31
N THR A 163 -2.94 8.02 3.12
CA THR A 163 -2.86 6.70 2.49
C THR A 163 -2.33 5.64 3.44
N VAL A 164 -2.72 4.40 3.19
CA VAL A 164 -2.23 3.21 3.87
C VAL A 164 -1.66 2.27 2.84
N TRP A 165 -0.40 1.92 3.02
CA TRP A 165 0.33 0.95 2.21
C TRP A 165 0.52 -0.32 3.02
N ILE A 166 0.31 -1.46 2.37
CA ILE A 166 0.51 -2.78 2.95
C ILE A 166 1.76 -3.36 2.30
N VAL A 167 2.77 -3.66 3.10
CA VAL A 167 3.99 -4.38 2.70
C VAL A 167 4.00 -5.69 3.47
N SER A 168 3.50 -6.74 2.84
CA SER A 168 3.17 -8.00 3.53
C SER A 168 3.57 -9.24 2.74
N GLY A 169 3.30 -10.40 3.30
CA GLY A 169 3.50 -11.69 2.67
C GLY A 169 2.78 -12.81 3.39
N SER A 170 2.68 -13.97 2.71
CA SER A 170 2.09 -15.20 3.26
C SER A 170 2.91 -15.77 4.41
N ASP A 171 4.20 -15.45 4.46
CA ASP A 171 5.13 -15.78 5.52
C ASP A 171 6.28 -14.75 5.61
N THR A 172 7.25 -15.00 6.49
CA THR A 172 8.44 -14.16 6.65
C THR A 172 9.24 -13.99 5.36
N ALA A 173 9.32 -15.00 4.49
CA ALA A 173 10.04 -14.86 3.22
C ALA A 173 9.29 -13.92 2.27
N GLY A 174 7.96 -14.02 2.24
CA GLY A 174 7.09 -13.11 1.48
C GLY A 174 7.21 -11.65 1.91
N VAL A 175 7.17 -11.38 3.22
CA VAL A 175 7.33 -10.01 3.75
C VAL A 175 8.71 -9.45 3.38
N LYS A 176 9.79 -10.24 3.55
CA LYS A 176 11.14 -9.82 3.13
C LYS A 176 11.22 -9.52 1.64
N ALA A 177 10.55 -10.31 0.81
CA ALA A 177 10.50 -10.09 -0.63
C ALA A 177 9.77 -8.78 -0.99
N ALA A 178 8.67 -8.47 -0.30
CA ALA A 178 7.94 -7.22 -0.46
C ALA A 178 8.78 -6.01 0.00
N VAL A 179 9.41 -6.07 1.18
CA VAL A 179 10.32 -5.01 1.68
C VAL A 179 11.48 -4.78 0.71
N ASN A 180 12.13 -5.86 0.26
CA ASN A 180 13.23 -5.75 -0.69
C ASN A 180 12.79 -5.10 -2.00
N THR A 181 11.58 -5.40 -2.47
CA THR A 181 11.02 -4.82 -3.70
C THR A 181 10.75 -3.33 -3.52
N LEU A 182 10.12 -2.92 -2.40
CA LEU A 182 9.88 -1.50 -2.10
C LEU A 182 11.19 -0.70 -1.99
N VAL A 183 12.20 -1.27 -1.34
CA VAL A 183 13.46 -0.57 -1.05
C VAL A 183 14.38 -0.49 -2.28
N ASN A 184 14.48 -1.57 -3.05
CA ASN A 184 15.52 -1.72 -4.09
C ASN A 184 14.97 -1.82 -5.53
N ARG A 185 13.66 -1.97 -5.72
CA ARG A 185 13.05 -2.25 -7.03
C ARG A 185 11.79 -1.41 -7.27
N ASP A 186 11.79 -0.18 -6.77
CA ASP A 186 10.64 0.73 -6.86
C ASP A 186 10.20 1.06 -8.29
N THR A 187 11.11 0.95 -9.26
CA THR A 187 10.79 1.12 -10.68
C THR A 187 9.97 -0.03 -11.27
N ASP A 188 10.01 -1.22 -10.68
CA ASP A 188 9.40 -2.42 -11.25
C ASP A 188 7.87 -2.38 -11.16
N PHE A 189 7.33 -1.64 -10.18
CA PHE A 189 5.90 -1.51 -9.94
C PHE A 189 5.31 -0.15 -10.35
N LYS A 190 6.05 0.63 -11.14
CA LYS A 190 5.53 1.86 -11.75
C LYS A 190 4.24 1.57 -12.52
N TYR A 191 3.22 2.42 -12.32
CA TYR A 191 1.88 2.30 -12.90
C TYR A 191 1.04 1.08 -12.47
N ALA A 192 1.52 0.26 -11.53
CA ALA A 192 0.74 -0.88 -11.02
C ALA A 192 -0.28 -0.43 -9.96
N TYR A 193 -1.40 -1.16 -9.83
CA TYR A 193 -2.36 -0.94 -8.75
C TYR A 193 -1.84 -1.50 -7.45
N ALA A 194 -1.40 -2.74 -7.53
CA ALA A 194 -0.65 -3.45 -6.52
C ALA A 194 0.39 -4.35 -7.21
N VAL A 195 1.29 -4.92 -6.45
CA VAL A 195 2.21 -5.95 -6.93
C VAL A 195 2.27 -7.14 -6.01
N VAL A 196 2.40 -8.30 -6.64
CA VAL A 196 2.70 -9.57 -5.98
C VAL A 196 4.14 -9.94 -6.28
N ILE A 197 4.84 -10.43 -5.26
CA ILE A 197 6.21 -10.90 -5.39
C ILE A 197 6.19 -12.41 -5.23
N ALA A 198 6.49 -13.15 -6.29
CA ALA A 198 6.49 -14.61 -6.29
C ALA A 198 7.68 -15.13 -7.10
N ALA A 199 8.37 -16.14 -6.58
CA ALA A 199 9.56 -16.73 -7.22
C ALA A 199 10.65 -15.70 -7.63
N GLY A 200 10.74 -14.56 -6.93
CA GLY A 200 11.68 -13.47 -7.22
C GLY A 200 11.21 -12.48 -8.29
N GLU A 201 10.06 -12.72 -8.92
CA GLU A 201 9.46 -11.84 -9.91
C GLU A 201 8.50 -10.84 -9.27
N VAL A 202 8.40 -9.65 -9.87
CA VAL A 202 7.44 -8.61 -9.48
C VAL A 202 6.30 -8.65 -10.50
N ILE A 203 5.14 -9.09 -10.05
CA ILE A 203 3.95 -9.33 -10.87
C ILE A 203 2.98 -8.18 -10.60
N ARG A 204 2.67 -7.39 -11.63
CA ARG A 204 1.69 -6.31 -11.54
C ARG A 204 0.29 -6.90 -11.49
N VAL A 205 -0.54 -6.38 -10.58
CA VAL A 205 -1.93 -6.78 -10.45
C VAL A 205 -2.82 -5.54 -10.49
N PRO A 206 -4.03 -5.65 -11.07
CA PRO A 206 -4.55 -6.83 -11.79
C PRO A 206 -3.81 -7.08 -13.13
N GLN A 207 -3.90 -8.30 -13.67
CA GLN A 207 -3.31 -8.70 -14.97
C GLN A 207 -4.29 -8.55 -16.13
#